data_AF-A0A6B3GNN1-F1
#
_entry.id   AF-A0A6B3GNN1-F1
#
_cell.length_a   1.000
_cell.length_b   1.000
_cell.length_c   1.000
_cell.angle_alpha   90.00
_cell.angle_beta   90.00
_cell.angle_gamma   90.00
#
_symmetry.space_group_name_H-M   'P 1'
#
loop_
_entity.id
_entity.type
_entity.pdbx_description
1 polymer ?
#
loop_
_entity_poly.entity_id
_entity_poly.type
_entity_poly.pdbx_seq_one_letter_code
_entity_poly.pdbx_strand_id
1 'polypeptide(L)'
;LRKKINDIVATIAREEIDTEQLLGTGYRQGKETKAPVPALGGKAAQGGAKGAAKGKAAKAGAVVSDRPATELAGIIEEMTDRMRAAAADLQFEVAARLRDEVGELKKELRQMKEAGMA
;
A
#
# COMPACT_ATOMS: atom_id res chain seq x y z
N LEU A 1 -20.97 20.70 14.67
CA LEU A 1 -20.87 20.49 13.21
C LEU A 1 -19.45 20.73 12.70
N ARG A 2 -18.86 21.92 12.91
CA ARG A 2 -17.47 22.23 12.51
C ARG A 2 -16.41 21.22 12.97
N LYS A 3 -16.50 20.75 14.23
CA LYS A 3 -15.60 19.71 14.76
C LYS A 3 -15.64 18.42 13.93
N LYS A 4 -16.84 17.92 13.59
CA LYS A 4 -17.01 16.72 12.77
C LYS A 4 -16.44 16.89 11.36
N ILE A 5 -16.61 18.07 10.77
CA ILE A 5 -16.04 18.40 9.45
C ILE A 5 -14.51 18.39 9.51
N ASN A 6 -13.92 19.04 10.51
CA ASN A 6 -12.46 19.05 10.69
C ASN A 6 -11.90 17.64 10.94
N ASP A 7 -12.61 16.83 11.72
CA ASP A 7 -12.22 15.44 11.98
C ASP A 7 -12.25 14.62 10.67
N ILE A 8 -13.26 14.81 9.79
CA ILE A 8 -13.35 14.15 8.48
C ILE A 8 -12.22 14.60 7.54
N VAL A 9 -11.93 15.90 7.48
CA VAL A 9 -10.83 16.40 6.63
C VAL A 9 -9.48 15.84 7.10
N ALA A 10 -9.27 15.77 8.42
CA ALA A 10 -8.06 15.18 8.98
C ALA A 10 -7.93 13.68 8.67
N THR A 11 -9.03 12.91 8.70
CA THR A 11 -8.99 11.50 8.33
C THR A 11 -8.77 11.30 6.83
N ILE A 12 -9.36 12.12 5.97
CA ILE A 12 -9.14 12.10 4.52
C ILE A 12 -7.67 12.39 4.21
N ALA A 13 -7.08 13.44 4.79
CA ALA A 13 -5.67 13.77 4.56
C ALA A 13 -4.73 12.63 5.00
N ARG A 14 -5.05 11.95 6.11
CA ARG A 14 -4.28 10.77 6.54
C ARG A 14 -4.44 9.60 5.55
N GLU A 15 -5.65 9.41 5.03
CA GLU A 15 -5.94 8.34 4.07
C GLU A 15 -5.15 8.53 2.77
N GLU A 16 -5.09 9.77 2.26
CA GLU A 16 -4.29 10.14 1.09
C GLU A 16 -2.81 9.82 1.30
N ILE A 17 -2.24 10.21 2.44
CA ILE A 17 -0.85 9.91 2.77
C ILE A 17 -0.59 8.39 2.80
N ASP A 18 -1.50 7.61 3.39
CA ASP A 18 -1.33 6.15 3.42
C ASP A 18 -1.47 5.52 2.03
N THR A 19 -2.32 6.07 1.15
CA THR A 19 -2.39 5.66 -0.26
C THR A 19 -1.09 5.97 -0.99
N GLU A 20 -0.56 7.18 -0.85
CA GLU A 20 0.73 7.57 -1.44
C GLU A 20 1.86 6.67 -0.96
N GLN A 21 1.90 6.33 0.32
CA GLN A 21 2.90 5.41 0.88
C GLN A 21 2.71 3.98 0.34
N LEU A 22 1.49 3.47 0.29
CA LEU A 22 1.21 2.10 -0.17
C LEU A 22 1.57 1.90 -1.65
N LEU A 23 1.34 2.91 -2.48
CA LEU A 23 1.61 2.87 -3.91
C LEU A 23 3.06 3.26 -4.23
N GLY A 24 3.61 4.23 -3.51
CA GLY A 24 4.97 4.72 -3.69
C GLY A 24 6.06 3.73 -3.27
N THR A 25 5.76 2.79 -2.37
CA THR A 25 6.73 1.81 -1.83
C THR A 25 6.97 0.59 -2.73
N GLY A 26 6.30 0.45 -3.88
CA GLY A 26 6.49 -0.73 -4.74
C GLY A 26 6.27 -0.52 -6.24
N TYR A 27 5.37 0.40 -6.65
CA TYR A 27 5.00 0.50 -8.07
C TYR A 27 5.85 1.49 -8.89
N ARG A 28 6.29 2.60 -8.28
CA ARG A 28 7.06 3.63 -9.00
C ARG A 28 8.54 3.29 -9.19
N GLN A 29 9.03 2.25 -8.50
CA GLN A 29 10.45 1.89 -8.51
C GLN A 29 10.91 1.14 -9.76
N GLY A 30 10.00 0.85 -10.71
CA GLY A 30 10.35 0.38 -12.05
C GLY A 30 11.11 1.42 -12.90
N LYS A 31 11.18 2.68 -12.43
CA LYS A 31 12.05 3.70 -13.02
C LYS A 31 12.73 4.49 -11.92
N GLU A 32 14.04 4.38 -11.88
CA GLU A 32 15.00 5.22 -11.15
C GLU A 32 15.46 4.72 -9.77
N THR A 33 16.64 4.12 -9.83
CA THR A 33 17.64 3.88 -8.80
C THR A 33 17.71 4.96 -7.71
N LYS A 34 17.47 4.58 -6.46
CA LYS A 34 18.34 4.88 -5.29
C LYS A 34 17.71 4.30 -4.02
N ALA A 35 18.31 3.24 -3.50
CA ALA A 35 18.20 2.92 -2.08
C ALA A 35 19.01 3.95 -1.28
N PRO A 36 18.50 4.47 -0.15
CA PRO A 36 19.34 4.98 0.91
C PRO A 36 19.50 3.91 1.99
N VAL A 37 20.75 3.48 2.17
CA VAL A 37 21.27 2.66 3.28
C VAL A 37 21.59 3.56 4.51
N PRO A 38 22.20 3.09 5.61
CA PRO A 38 21.55 2.68 6.88
C PRO A 38 22.05 3.48 8.11
N ALA A 39 21.27 3.60 9.21
CA ALA A 39 21.83 4.04 10.50
C ALA A 39 20.95 3.71 11.72
N LEU A 40 21.41 2.77 12.54
CA LEU A 40 21.28 2.57 14.01
C LEU A 40 21.43 1.04 14.23
N GLY A 41 22.34 0.47 15.00
CA GLY A 41 23.19 0.90 16.09
C GLY A 41 23.44 -0.40 16.89
N GLY A 42 24.70 -0.82 17.01
CA GLY A 42 25.05 -2.24 17.13
C GLY A 42 24.82 -2.96 18.46
N LYS A 43 24.90 -4.30 18.38
CA LYS A 43 25.76 -5.12 19.26
C LYS A 43 25.94 -6.52 18.70
N ALA A 44 27.20 -6.96 18.73
CA ALA A 44 27.73 -8.22 18.22
C ALA A 44 27.14 -9.48 18.88
N ALA A 45 27.11 -10.59 18.14
CA ALA A 45 27.93 -11.77 18.46
C ALA A 45 27.83 -12.83 17.34
N GLN A 46 28.94 -13.53 17.14
CA GLN A 46 29.22 -14.52 16.12
C GLN A 46 28.36 -15.79 16.20
N GLY A 47 28.23 -16.49 15.07
CA GLY A 47 27.88 -17.91 15.10
C GLY A 47 27.61 -18.57 13.74
N GLY A 48 28.66 -19.13 13.13
CA GLY A 48 28.60 -20.49 12.55
C GLY A 48 27.97 -20.69 11.17
N ALA A 49 28.81 -21.15 10.24
CA ALA A 49 28.43 -21.72 8.94
C ALA A 49 27.81 -23.12 9.03
N LYS A 50 27.28 -23.59 7.88
CA LYS A 50 26.69 -24.90 7.50
C LYS A 50 25.16 -24.93 7.63
N GLY A 51 24.36 -25.35 6.67
CA GLY A 51 24.56 -26.08 5.42
C GLY A 51 23.25 -26.83 5.12
N ALA A 52 22.79 -26.75 3.87
CA ALA A 52 21.92 -27.70 3.12
C ALA A 52 20.69 -28.35 3.78
N ALA A 53 19.51 -28.13 3.17
CA ALA A 53 18.59 -29.15 2.60
C ALA A 53 17.20 -28.51 2.36
N LYS A 54 16.82 -28.23 1.12
CA LYS A 54 15.98 -29.09 0.26
C LYS A 54 14.58 -29.37 0.82
N GLY A 55 13.62 -28.55 0.41
CA GLY A 55 12.18 -28.85 0.39
C GLY A 55 11.59 -28.34 -0.92
N LYS A 56 11.62 -29.18 -1.96
CA LYS A 56 11.01 -28.92 -3.28
C LYS A 56 9.67 -29.67 -3.33
N ALA A 57 8.57 -28.98 -3.04
CA ALA A 57 7.18 -29.33 -3.35
C ALA A 57 6.31 -28.13 -2.94
N ALA A 58 5.47 -27.48 -3.75
CA ALA A 58 4.87 -27.83 -5.02
C ALA A 58 4.86 -26.60 -5.94
N LYS A 59 5.39 -26.77 -7.14
CA LYS A 59 5.30 -25.80 -8.24
C LYS A 59 4.08 -26.21 -9.07
N ALA A 60 2.94 -25.57 -8.81
CA ALA A 60 1.77 -25.61 -9.68
C ALA A 60 0.95 -24.33 -9.49
N GLY A 61 1.13 -23.36 -10.39
CA GLY A 61 0.09 -22.35 -10.66
C GLY A 61 0.46 -20.87 -10.63
N ALA A 62 1.58 -20.45 -10.02
CA ALA A 62 1.87 -19.02 -9.88
C ALA A 62 2.62 -18.44 -11.09
N VAL A 63 1.95 -18.40 -12.24
CA VAL A 63 2.12 -17.27 -13.17
C VAL A 63 0.95 -16.32 -12.90
N VAL A 64 0.74 -15.98 -11.63
CA VAL A 64 -0.18 -14.90 -11.27
C VAL A 64 0.66 -13.65 -11.50
N SER A 65 0.48 -13.09 -12.68
CA SER A 65 1.06 -11.81 -13.07
C SER A 65 0.80 -10.76 -12.00
N ASP A 66 1.69 -9.78 -11.83
CA ASP A 66 1.47 -8.60 -10.97
C ASP A 66 0.31 -7.71 -11.45
N ARG A 67 -0.33 -8.11 -12.55
CA ARG A 67 -1.36 -7.39 -13.29
C ARG A 67 -2.62 -7.11 -12.46
N PRO A 68 -3.25 -8.08 -11.77
CA PRO A 68 -4.34 -7.82 -10.84
C PRO A 68 -3.98 -6.81 -9.73
N ALA A 69 -2.77 -6.88 -9.16
CA ALA A 69 -2.34 -5.91 -8.14
C ALA A 69 -2.11 -4.51 -8.74
N THR A 70 -1.64 -4.44 -9.99
CA THR A 70 -1.41 -3.18 -10.71
C THR A 70 -2.74 -2.51 -11.06
N GLU A 71 -3.71 -3.29 -11.54
CA GLU A 71 -5.06 -2.83 -11.87
C GLU A 71 -5.77 -2.34 -10.61
N LEU A 72 -5.66 -3.06 -9.50
CA LEU A 72 -6.21 -2.64 -8.21
C LEU A 72 -5.55 -1.35 -7.69
N ALA A 73 -4.23 -1.21 -7.84
CA ALA A 73 -3.52 0.02 -7.51
C ALA A 73 -4.03 1.23 -8.31
N GLY A 74 -4.28 1.06 -9.62
CA GLY A 74 -4.86 2.12 -10.46
C GLY A 74 -6.27 2.52 -10.03
N ILE A 75 -7.12 1.56 -9.66
CA ILE A 75 -8.47 1.84 -9.13
C ILE A 75 -8.39 2.62 -7.82
N ILE A 76 -7.45 2.26 -6.93
CA ILE A 76 -7.22 2.97 -5.67
C ILE A 76 -6.81 4.43 -5.94
N GLU A 77 -5.93 4.69 -6.91
CA GLU A 77 -5.57 6.07 -7.29
C GLU A 77 -6.80 6.85 -7.77
N GLU A 78 -7.57 6.29 -8.71
CA GLU A 78 -8.75 6.96 -9.27
C GLU A 78 -9.82 7.26 -8.20
N MET A 79 -10.07 6.33 -7.29
CA MET A 79 -11.01 6.54 -6.18
C MET A 79 -10.50 7.55 -5.16
N THR A 80 -9.19 7.59 -4.92
CA THR A 80 -8.56 8.58 -4.05
C THR A 80 -8.67 9.99 -4.66
N ASP A 81 -8.50 10.12 -5.97
CA ASP A 81 -8.71 11.40 -6.68
C ASP A 81 -10.17 11.86 -6.60
N ARG A 82 -11.13 10.95 -6.81
CA ARG A 82 -12.55 11.24 -6.62
C ARG A 82 -12.88 11.66 -5.19
N MET A 83 -12.26 11.03 -4.18
CA MET A 83 -12.41 11.40 -2.78
C MET A 83 -11.87 12.82 -2.51
N ARG A 84 -10.69 13.14 -3.03
CA ARG A 84 -10.06 14.46 -2.91
C ARG A 84 -10.93 15.55 -3.54
N ALA A 85 -11.48 15.29 -4.73
CA ALA A 85 -12.39 16.21 -5.39
C ALA A 85 -13.66 16.47 -4.56
N ALA A 86 -14.31 15.41 -4.05
CA ALA A 86 -15.48 15.55 -3.18
C ALA A 86 -15.17 16.33 -1.90
N ALA A 87 -13.98 16.14 -1.32
CA ALA A 87 -13.54 16.90 -0.15
C ALA A 87 -13.31 18.39 -0.47
N ALA A 88 -12.71 18.70 -1.63
CA ALA A 88 -12.53 20.06 -2.12
C ALA A 88 -13.88 20.79 -2.34
N ASP A 89 -14.88 20.04 -2.83
CA ASP A 89 -16.25 20.53 -3.05
C ASP A 89 -17.12 20.55 -1.77
N LEU A 90 -16.52 20.29 -0.60
CA LEU A 90 -17.18 20.26 0.72
C LEU A 90 -18.28 19.18 0.84
N GLN A 91 -18.25 18.15 -0.01
CA GLN A 91 -19.18 17.01 0.00
C GLN A 91 -18.72 15.93 0.99
N PHE A 92 -18.70 16.27 2.29
CA PHE A 92 -18.09 15.41 3.32
C PHE A 92 -18.74 14.03 3.50
N GLU A 93 -20.03 13.88 3.22
CA GLU A 93 -20.69 12.57 3.29
C GLU A 93 -20.23 11.64 2.16
N VAL A 94 -20.08 12.19 0.94
CA VAL A 94 -19.57 11.46 -0.21
C VAL A 94 -18.11 11.12 -0.01
N ALA A 95 -17.30 12.08 0.44
CA ALA A 95 -15.89 11.86 0.72
C ALA A 95 -15.67 10.81 1.82
N ALA A 96 -16.51 10.79 2.87
CA ALA A 96 -16.44 9.77 3.91
C ALA A 96 -16.74 8.36 3.39
N ARG A 97 -17.75 8.22 2.51
CA ARG A 97 -18.04 6.93 1.87
C ARG A 97 -16.89 6.46 0.98
N LEU A 98 -16.37 7.36 0.15
CA LEU A 98 -15.23 7.07 -0.73
C LEU A 98 -13.99 6.68 0.07
N ARG A 99 -13.76 7.31 1.23
CA ARG A 99 -12.67 6.95 2.14
C ARG A 99 -12.79 5.51 2.64
N ASP A 100 -13.98 5.11 3.07
CA ASP A 100 -14.19 3.75 3.58
C ASP A 100 -14.01 2.71 2.45
N GLU A 101 -14.49 2.99 1.24
CA GLU A 101 -14.27 2.15 0.05
C GLU A 101 -12.78 2.04 -0.33
N VAL A 102 -12.06 3.16 -0.37
CA VAL A 102 -10.59 3.19 -0.59
C VAL A 102 -9.87 2.39 0.49
N GLY A 103 -10.29 2.49 1.75
CA GLY A 103 -9.71 1.75 2.86
C GLY A 103 -9.84 0.24 2.69
N GLU A 104 -10.98 -0.26 2.21
CA GLU A 104 -11.17 -1.68 1.92
C GLU A 104 -10.30 -2.17 0.76
N LEU A 105 -10.24 -1.41 -0.35
CA LEU A 105 -9.39 -1.77 -1.49
C LEU A 105 -7.90 -1.82 -1.11
N LYS A 106 -7.45 -0.92 -0.23
CA LYS A 106 -6.07 -0.93 0.28
C LYS A 106 -5.76 -2.14 1.14
N LYS A 107 -6.73 -2.63 1.93
CA LYS A 107 -6.55 -3.88 2.69
C LYS A 107 -6.41 -5.05 1.74
N GLU A 108 -7.23 -5.12 0.70
CA GLU A 108 -7.16 -6.17 -0.32
C GLU A 108 -5.80 -6.14 -1.05
N LEU A 109 -5.33 -4.96 -1.47
CA LEU A 109 -4.01 -4.82 -2.09
C LEU A 109 -2.87 -5.27 -1.17
N ARG A 110 -2.95 -5.00 0.13
CA ARG A 110 -1.96 -5.48 1.11
C ARG A 110 -2.01 -7.00 1.26
N GLN A 111 -3.20 -7.60 1.30
CA GLN A 111 -3.35 -9.06 1.35
C GLN A 111 -2.78 -9.74 0.09
N MET A 112 -2.99 -9.15 -1.09
CA MET A 112 -2.40 -9.63 -2.34
C MET A 112 -0.86 -9.56 -2.31
N LYS A 113 -0.30 -8.46 -1.79
CA LYS A 113 1.15 -8.32 -1.58
C LYS A 113 1.71 -9.37 -0.62
N GLU A 114 1.04 -9.59 0.50
CA GLU A 114 1.44 -10.61 1.50
C GLU A 114 1.34 -12.04 0.94
N ALA A 115 0.38 -12.29 0.05
CA ALA A 115 0.22 -13.56 -0.66
C ALA A 115 1.23 -13.76 -1.81
N GLY A 116 2.09 -12.77 -2.11
CA GLY A 116 3.08 -12.84 -3.17
C GLY A 116 2.50 -12.68 -4.59
N MET A 117 1.37 -11.99 -4.73
CA MET A 117 0.69 -11.71 -6.01
C MET A 117 0.94 -10.28 -6.52
N ALA A 118 2.02 -9.64 -6.10
CA ALA A 118 2.34 -8.24 -6.38
C ALA A 118 3.86 -7.96 -6.40
#